data_AF-A0A935KDG8-F1
#
_entry.id   AF-A0A935KDG8-F1
#
_cell.length_a   1.000
_cell.length_b   1.000
_cell.length_c   1.000
_cell.angle_alpha   90.00
_cell.angle_beta   90.00
_cell.angle_gamma   90.00
#
_symmetry.space_group_name_H-M   'P 1'
#
loop_
_entity.id
_entity.type
_entity.pdbx_description
1 polymer ?
#
loop_
_entity_poly.entity_id
_entity_poly.type
_entity_poly.pdbx_seq_one_letter_code
_entity_poly.pdbx_strand_id
1 'polypeptide(L)'
;MTSVSPENNATRLGENHGYRFDGDFVYLNADVNFSDADLDADQAWTLQLWACETGFAGAELAGVKVAEMAISPMAGGILAEACCTALPPAGAEDQVLALALVTYDADGLPEVRDLAVYADPQSFFQPRFNGNVSCALVDGVAEPKIDAICNRVRKIT
;
A
#
# COMPACT_ATOMS: atom_id res chain seq x y z
N MET A 1 -13.04 -2.94 11.43
CA MET A 1 -11.65 -3.28 11.06
C MET A 1 -11.55 -4.77 11.10
N THR A 2 -11.09 -5.39 10.02
CA THR A 2 -10.94 -6.84 9.94
C THR A 2 -9.47 -7.13 9.70
N SER A 3 -8.82 -7.79 10.65
CA SER A 3 -7.46 -8.27 10.49
C SER A 3 -7.50 -9.63 9.80
N VAL A 4 -6.70 -9.79 8.76
CA VAL A 4 -6.58 -11.04 8.03
C VAL A 4 -5.17 -11.56 8.21
N SER A 5 -4.97 -12.31 9.28
CA SER A 5 -3.68 -12.92 9.59
C SER A 5 -3.65 -14.35 9.04
N PRO A 6 -2.56 -14.78 8.39
CA PRO A 6 -2.32 -16.20 8.18
C PRO A 6 -2.36 -16.90 9.53
N GLU A 7 -3.16 -17.96 9.64
CA GLU A 7 -3.31 -18.75 10.85
C GLU A 7 -1.92 -19.09 11.42
N ASN A 8 -1.59 -18.60 12.62
CA ASN A 8 -0.38 -18.89 13.41
C ASN A 8 0.91 -18.05 13.20
N ASN A 9 0.86 -16.82 12.67
CA ASN A 9 2.04 -15.92 12.70
C ASN A 9 2.16 -15.14 14.03
N ALA A 10 3.33 -15.23 14.67
CA ALA A 10 3.63 -14.50 15.90
C ALA A 10 4.01 -13.02 15.65
N THR A 11 4.56 -12.70 14.49
CA THR A 11 4.81 -11.32 14.05
C THR A 11 3.56 -10.72 13.43
N ARG A 12 3.11 -9.58 13.93
CA ARG A 12 1.82 -8.98 13.58
C ARG A 12 1.75 -7.47 13.83
N LEU A 13 0.78 -6.82 13.20
CA LEU A 13 0.36 -5.47 13.56
C LEU A 13 -0.31 -5.49 14.95
N GLY A 14 -0.05 -4.46 15.76
CA GLY A 14 -0.77 -4.19 17.00
C GLY A 14 -2.09 -3.45 16.74
N GLU A 15 -2.92 -3.24 17.76
CA GLU A 15 -4.24 -2.62 17.58
C GLU A 15 -4.17 -1.14 17.15
N ASN A 16 -3.06 -0.45 17.45
CA ASN A 16 -2.85 0.94 17.09
C ASN A 16 -2.08 1.02 15.77
N HIS A 17 -2.82 1.05 14.67
CA HIS A 17 -2.28 1.30 13.35
C HIS A 17 -3.23 2.18 12.53
N GLY A 18 -2.70 2.87 11.53
CA GLY A 18 -3.49 3.80 10.75
C GLY A 18 -2.74 4.43 9.60
N TYR A 19 -3.51 5.23 8.86
CA TYR A 19 -2.98 6.11 7.83
C TYR A 19 -3.75 7.43 7.83
N ARG A 20 -3.11 8.49 7.36
CA ARG A 20 -3.73 9.79 7.11
C ARG A 20 -3.12 10.44 5.88
N PHE A 21 -3.94 10.70 4.86
CA PHE A 21 -3.51 11.48 3.70
C PHE A 21 -3.40 12.97 4.03
N ASP A 22 -2.41 13.62 3.44
CA ASP A 22 -2.15 15.05 3.52
C ASP A 22 -1.57 15.54 2.18
N GLY A 23 -2.47 15.91 1.26
CA GLY A 23 -2.11 16.23 -0.12
C GLY A 23 -1.42 15.04 -0.82
N ASP A 24 -0.19 15.26 -1.25
CA ASP A 24 0.64 14.27 -1.95
C ASP A 24 1.40 13.33 -0.99
N PHE A 25 1.14 13.43 0.31
CA PHE A 25 1.76 12.61 1.33
C PHE A 25 0.75 11.75 2.07
N VAL A 26 1.22 10.66 2.65
CA VAL A 26 0.49 9.85 3.61
C VAL A 26 1.35 9.61 4.83
N TYR A 27 0.76 9.88 6.00
CA TYR A 27 1.32 9.51 7.28
C TYR A 27 0.85 8.09 7.59
N LEU A 28 1.80 7.21 7.90
CA LEU A 28 1.53 5.84 8.31
C LEU A 28 1.98 5.67 9.75
N ASN A 29 1.20 4.94 10.54
CA ASN A 29 1.57 4.53 11.89
C ASN A 29 1.17 3.07 12.13
N ALA A 30 2.00 2.32 12.87
CA ALA A 30 1.64 1.00 13.36
C ALA A 30 2.47 0.59 14.56
N ASP A 31 1.82 0.08 15.60
CA ASP A 31 2.47 -0.83 16.53
C ASP A 31 2.78 -2.14 15.78
N VAL A 32 3.99 -2.67 15.94
CA VAL A 32 4.40 -3.95 15.33
C VAL A 32 5.07 -4.81 16.39
N ASN A 33 4.56 -6.03 16.55
CA ASN A 33 5.14 -7.03 17.43
C ASN A 33 5.86 -8.07 16.58
N PHE A 34 7.09 -8.41 16.94
CA PHE A 34 7.90 -9.41 16.25
C PHE A 34 8.04 -10.67 17.09
N SER A 35 8.07 -11.82 16.41
CA SER A 35 8.41 -13.11 17.00
C SER A 35 9.90 -13.21 17.27
N ASP A 36 10.32 -14.02 18.24
CA ASP A 36 11.75 -14.25 18.51
C ASP A 36 12.49 -14.76 17.26
N ALA A 37 11.84 -15.61 16.46
CA ALA A 37 12.41 -16.12 15.21
C ALA A 37 12.66 -15.01 14.17
N ASP A 38 11.75 -14.03 14.07
CA ASP A 38 11.88 -12.91 13.14
C ASP A 38 12.85 -11.81 13.65
N LEU A 39 13.09 -11.76 14.96
CA LEU A 39 14.13 -10.91 15.54
C LEU A 39 15.54 -11.45 15.25
N ASP A 40 15.69 -12.78 15.26
CA ASP A 40 16.96 -13.45 14.96
C ASP A 40 17.22 -13.58 13.46
N ALA A 41 16.16 -13.52 12.64
CA ALA A 41 16.26 -13.53 11.20
C ALA A 41 16.60 -12.12 10.69
N ASP A 42 17.79 -11.96 10.10
CA ASP A 42 18.23 -10.71 9.44
C ASP A 42 17.45 -10.48 8.13
N GLN A 43 16.14 -10.27 8.26
CA GLN A 43 15.19 -10.10 7.16
C GLN A 43 14.83 -8.63 6.98
N ALA A 44 14.59 -8.24 5.73
CA ALA A 44 14.04 -6.93 5.43
C ALA A 44 12.54 -6.91 5.73
N TRP A 45 12.08 -5.83 6.38
CA TRP A 45 10.68 -5.61 6.70
C TRP A 45 10.20 -4.27 6.16
N THR A 46 8.97 -4.26 5.66
CA THR A 46 8.31 -3.04 5.22
C THR A 46 6.88 -2.99 5.72
N LEU A 47 6.43 -1.78 6.02
CA LEU A 47 5.02 -1.46 6.22
C LEU A 47 4.52 -0.80 4.95
N GLN A 48 3.50 -1.38 4.32
CA GLN A 48 3.00 -0.96 3.01
C GLN A 48 1.52 -0.62 3.07
N LEU A 49 1.12 0.51 2.49
CA LEU A 49 -0.28 0.87 2.30
C LEU A 49 -0.70 0.50 0.88
N TRP A 50 -1.78 -0.27 0.75
CA TRP A 50 -2.32 -0.75 -0.52
C TRP A 50 -3.73 -0.25 -0.74
N ALA A 51 -4.08 -0.02 -2.00
CA ALA A 51 -5.41 0.37 -2.47
C ALA A 51 -5.93 -0.63 -3.50
N CYS A 52 -7.13 -1.15 -3.28
CA CYS A 52 -7.78 -2.07 -4.20
C CYS A 52 -9.27 -1.76 -4.33
N GLU A 53 -9.76 -1.66 -5.57
CA GLU A 53 -11.18 -1.43 -5.88
C GLU A 53 -12.06 -2.58 -5.39
N THR A 54 -11.61 -3.83 -5.57
CA THR A 54 -12.35 -5.03 -5.17
C THR A 54 -12.11 -5.45 -3.72
N GLY A 55 -11.26 -4.71 -2.99
CA GLY A 55 -10.81 -5.08 -1.65
C GLY A 55 -9.83 -6.24 -1.63
N PHE A 56 -9.64 -6.82 -0.44
CA PHE A 56 -8.64 -7.84 -0.17
C PHE A 56 -9.31 -9.13 0.32
N ALA A 57 -9.00 -10.24 -0.33
CA ALA A 57 -9.43 -11.57 0.09
C ALA A 57 -8.22 -12.32 0.67
N GLY A 58 -8.28 -12.69 1.94
CA GLY A 58 -7.10 -13.27 2.59
C GLY A 58 -5.98 -12.25 2.78
N ALA A 59 -4.74 -12.72 2.71
CA ALA A 59 -3.53 -11.90 2.83
C ALA A 59 -2.87 -11.59 1.46
N GLU A 60 -3.57 -11.80 0.35
CA GLU A 60 -3.04 -11.51 -0.98
C GLU A 60 -3.05 -10.00 -1.26
N LEU A 61 -1.91 -9.45 -1.69
CA LEU A 61 -1.82 -8.06 -2.11
C LEU A 61 -2.33 -7.91 -3.55
N ALA A 62 -3.33 -7.06 -3.72
CA ALA A 62 -3.88 -6.70 -5.01
C ALA A 62 -4.01 -5.17 -5.14
N GLY A 63 -4.06 -4.69 -6.38
CA GLY A 63 -4.22 -3.27 -6.68
C GLY A 63 -2.91 -2.49 -6.69
N VAL A 64 -2.92 -1.28 -6.11
CA VAL A 64 -1.82 -0.31 -6.18
C VAL A 64 -1.19 -0.13 -4.80
N LYS A 65 0.14 -0.31 -4.72
CA LYS A 65 0.91 0.08 -3.55
C LYS A 65 1.00 1.60 -3.49
N VAL A 66 0.32 2.19 -2.52
CA VAL A 66 0.19 3.64 -2.34
C VAL A 66 1.42 4.24 -1.67
N ALA A 67 1.95 3.56 -0.66
CA ALA A 67 3.13 4.02 0.07
C ALA A 67 3.80 2.84 0.78
N GLU A 68 5.08 3.02 1.12
CA GLU A 68 5.81 2.07 1.94
C GLU A 68 6.85 2.77 2.83
N MET A 69 7.22 2.11 3.92
CA MET A 69 8.41 2.43 4.69
C MET A 69 9.14 1.15 5.09
N ALA A 70 10.46 1.21 5.14
CA ALA A 70 11.26 0.15 5.77
C ALA A 70 11.13 0.28 7.30
N ILE A 71 11.03 -0.87 7.97
CA ILE A 71 11.04 -0.96 9.43
C ILE A 71 12.09 -1.99 9.86
N SER A 72 12.61 -1.85 11.08
CA SER A 72 13.58 -2.79 11.63
C SER A 72 12.97 -3.52 12.82
N PRO A 73 13.01 -4.87 12.84
CA PRO A 73 12.56 -5.64 13.97
C PRO A 73 13.27 -5.24 15.27
N MET A 74 12.52 -5.17 16.38
CA MET A 74 13.07 -4.86 17.70
C MET A 74 12.35 -5.65 18.79
N ALA A 75 13.12 -6.18 19.75
CA ALA A 75 12.59 -6.88 20.90
C ALA A 75 11.67 -5.96 21.72
N GLY A 76 10.48 -6.46 22.08
CA GLY A 76 9.44 -5.66 22.73
C GLY A 76 8.52 -4.90 21.76
N GLY A 77 8.76 -5.00 20.45
CA GLY A 77 7.99 -4.34 19.41
C GLY A 77 8.44 -2.91 19.14
N ILE A 78 7.83 -2.30 18.13
CA ILE A 78 8.08 -0.90 17.73
C ILE A 78 6.76 -0.17 17.52
N LEU A 79 6.80 1.15 17.68
CA LEU A 79 5.85 2.06 17.02
C LEU A 79 6.55 2.61 15.76
N ALA A 80 6.12 2.13 14.59
CA ALA A 80 6.59 2.62 13.31
C ALA A 80 5.78 3.84 12.88
N GLU A 81 6.45 4.95 12.56
CA GLU A 81 5.83 6.19 12.09
C GLU A 81 6.66 6.81 10.97
N ALA A 82 6.01 7.18 9.86
CA ALA A 82 6.66 7.94 8.80
C ALA A 82 5.67 8.75 7.98
N CYS A 83 6.20 9.77 7.30
CA CYS A 83 5.54 10.50 6.24
C CYS A 83 6.13 10.03 4.90
N CYS A 84 5.31 9.44 4.05
CA CYS A 84 5.69 8.90 2.76
C CYS A 84 5.02 9.69 1.64
N THR A 85 5.67 9.80 0.48
CA THR A 85 4.99 10.23 -0.74
C THR A 85 3.87 9.24 -1.05
N ALA A 86 2.66 9.74 -1.30
CA ALA A 86 1.50 8.95 -1.65
C ALA A 86 1.40 8.78 -3.18
N LEU A 87 1.23 7.55 -3.63
CA LEU A 87 1.00 7.17 -5.02
C LEU A 87 -0.38 6.49 -5.16
N PRO A 88 -1.49 7.23 -4.90
CA PRO A 88 -2.81 6.64 -4.96
C PRO A 88 -3.18 6.24 -6.40
N PRO A 89 -4.09 5.26 -6.58
CA PRO A 89 -4.52 4.81 -7.90
C PRO A 89 -5.21 5.93 -8.68
N ALA A 90 -4.99 5.92 -10.00
CA ALA A 90 -5.71 6.74 -10.97
C ALA A 90 -7.17 6.30 -11.10
N GLY A 91 -8.06 7.25 -11.39
CA GLY A 91 -9.45 6.96 -11.73
C GLY A 91 -10.49 7.52 -10.77
N ALA A 92 -11.69 6.96 -10.81
CA ALA A 92 -12.86 7.48 -10.11
C ALA A 92 -13.50 6.49 -9.13
N GLU A 93 -13.05 5.24 -9.14
CA GLU A 93 -13.59 4.18 -8.29
C GLU A 93 -13.09 4.34 -6.86
N ASP A 94 -13.96 4.01 -5.92
CA ASP A 94 -13.62 3.96 -4.50
C ASP A 94 -12.65 2.80 -4.25
N GLN A 95 -11.69 3.02 -3.35
CA GLN A 95 -10.61 2.08 -3.07
C GLN A 95 -10.66 1.63 -1.62
N VAL A 96 -10.78 0.33 -1.40
CA VAL A 96 -10.56 -0.24 -0.07
C VAL A 96 -9.06 -0.17 0.20
N LEU A 97 -8.69 0.33 1.37
CA LEU A 97 -7.29 0.40 1.77
C LEU A 97 -6.93 -0.72 2.75
N ALA A 98 -5.69 -1.18 2.67
CA ALA A 98 -5.13 -2.10 3.65
C ALA A 98 -3.69 -1.74 4.00
N LEU A 99 -3.32 -1.93 5.28
CA LEU A 99 -1.95 -1.82 5.74
C LEU A 99 -1.37 -3.23 5.87
N ALA A 100 -0.31 -3.49 5.13
CA ALA A 100 0.36 -4.78 5.07
C ALA A 100 1.72 -4.71 5.76
N LEU A 101 1.96 -5.68 6.63
CA LEU A 101 3.28 -5.97 7.17
C LEU A 101 3.94 -7.02 6.27
N VAL A 102 5.05 -6.67 5.64
CA VAL A 102 5.63 -7.46 4.54
C VAL A 102 7.09 -7.73 4.79
N THR A 103 7.49 -8.98 4.59
CA THR A 103 8.89 -9.35 4.38
C THR A 103 9.09 -9.83 2.94
N TYR A 104 10.27 -10.32 2.60
CA TYR A 104 10.61 -10.73 1.24
C TYR A 104 11.24 -12.10 1.24
N ASP A 105 10.84 -12.93 0.27
CA ASP A 105 11.48 -14.21 0.04
C ASP A 105 12.86 -14.04 -0.62
N ALA A 106 13.53 -15.17 -0.89
CA ALA A 106 14.85 -15.18 -1.51
C ALA A 106 14.87 -14.61 -2.94
N ASP A 107 13.73 -14.57 -3.63
CA ASP A 107 13.57 -14.01 -4.97
C ASP A 107 13.17 -12.51 -4.92
N GLY A 108 13.00 -11.95 -3.72
CA GLY A 108 12.61 -10.56 -3.49
C GLY A 108 11.11 -10.33 -3.69
N LEU A 109 10.28 -11.37 -3.72
CA LEU A 109 8.83 -11.25 -3.79
C LEU A 109 8.26 -10.97 -2.39
N PRO A 110 7.22 -10.12 -2.28
CA PRO A 110 6.64 -9.76 -1.00
C PRO A 110 5.91 -10.95 -0.37
N GLU A 111 6.28 -11.30 0.86
CA GLU A 111 5.55 -12.21 1.74
C GLU A 111 4.77 -11.40 2.78
N VAL A 112 3.44 -11.45 2.71
CA VAL A 112 2.57 -10.77 3.68
C VAL A 112 2.53 -11.55 4.98
N ARG A 113 2.96 -10.89 6.05
CA ARG A 113 2.98 -11.45 7.41
C ARG A 113 1.69 -11.15 8.15
N ASP A 114 1.15 -9.95 7.97
CA ASP A 114 -0.15 -9.54 8.51
C ASP A 114 -0.78 -8.43 7.65
N LEU A 115 -2.11 -8.33 7.67
CA LEU A 115 -2.87 -7.39 6.86
C LEU A 115 -4.06 -6.82 7.64
N ALA A 116 -4.11 -5.50 7.74
CA ALA A 116 -5.24 -4.79 8.32
C ALA A 116 -6.05 -4.06 7.25
N VAL A 117 -7.31 -4.48 7.05
CA VAL A 117 -8.21 -3.89 6.05
C VAL A 117 -9.10 -2.82 6.69
N TYR A 118 -9.13 -1.64 6.06
CA TYR A 118 -9.96 -0.51 6.46
C TYR A 118 -11.25 -0.51 5.64
N ALA A 119 -12.37 -0.75 6.32
CA ALA A 119 -13.65 -1.03 5.68
C ALA A 119 -14.25 0.16 4.94
N ASP A 120 -13.89 1.40 5.32
CA ASP A 120 -14.40 2.62 4.69
C ASP A 120 -13.55 2.96 3.45
N PRO A 121 -14.10 2.80 2.23
CA PRO A 121 -13.35 3.03 1.00
C PRO A 121 -12.96 4.51 0.85
N GLN A 122 -11.83 4.76 0.19
CA GLN A 122 -11.30 6.08 -0.09
C GLN A 122 -11.41 6.42 -1.57
N SER A 123 -11.81 7.66 -1.84
CA SER A 123 -11.97 8.19 -3.18
C SER A 123 -10.76 9.08 -3.51
N PHE A 124 -10.00 8.71 -4.53
CA PHE A 124 -8.88 9.53 -5.01
C PHE A 124 -9.28 10.38 -6.21
N PHE A 125 -8.54 11.47 -6.41
CA PHE A 125 -8.77 12.45 -7.48
C PHE A 125 -7.59 12.51 -8.45
N GLN A 126 -6.99 11.34 -8.70
CA GLN A 126 -5.88 11.21 -9.63
C GLN A 126 -6.39 11.20 -11.08
N PRO A 127 -5.74 11.94 -12.00
CA PRO A 127 -6.05 11.87 -13.42
C PRO A 127 -5.97 10.45 -13.96
N ARG A 128 -6.83 10.10 -14.91
CA ARG A 128 -6.70 8.85 -15.68
C ARG A 128 -6.63 9.11 -17.16
N PHE A 129 -5.88 8.27 -17.87
CA PHE A 129 -5.99 8.20 -19.33
C PHE A 129 -7.32 7.56 -19.71
N ASN A 130 -7.91 8.04 -20.79
CA ASN A 130 -9.18 7.56 -21.30
C ASN A 130 -9.10 7.42 -22.82
N GLY A 131 -9.57 6.29 -23.34
CA GLY A 131 -9.40 5.92 -24.74
C GLY A 131 -8.07 5.20 -25.00
N ASN A 132 -7.59 5.24 -26.24
CA ASN A 132 -6.38 4.55 -26.63
C ASN A 132 -5.15 5.25 -26.06
N VAL A 133 -4.25 4.43 -25.54
CA VAL A 133 -2.88 4.82 -25.18
C VAL A 133 -1.95 4.02 -26.07
N SER A 134 -1.11 4.73 -26.82
CA SER A 134 -0.06 4.12 -27.64
C SER A 134 1.26 4.82 -27.37
N CYS A 135 2.35 4.11 -27.55
CA CYS A 135 3.69 4.67 -27.43
C CYS A 135 4.52 4.17 -28.61
N ALA A 136 5.15 5.11 -29.32
CA ALA A 136 6.17 4.78 -30.31
C ALA A 136 7.56 5.07 -29.71
N LEU A 137 8.56 4.27 -30.08
CA LEU A 137 9.95 4.55 -29.78
C LEU A 137 10.62 5.02 -31.08
N VAL A 138 11.02 6.29 -31.14
CA VAL A 138 11.63 6.90 -32.33
C VAL A 138 12.94 7.54 -31.89
N ASP A 139 14.06 7.11 -32.50
CA ASP A 139 15.42 7.58 -32.18
C ASP A 139 15.76 7.52 -30.67
N GLY A 140 15.27 6.48 -29.98
CA GLY A 140 15.49 6.28 -28.55
C GLY A 140 14.60 7.14 -27.65
N VAL A 141 13.66 7.91 -28.20
CA VAL A 141 12.69 8.71 -27.47
C VAL A 141 11.32 8.04 -27.50
N ALA A 142 10.69 7.92 -26.32
CA ALA A 142 9.33 7.44 -26.19
C ALA A 142 8.33 8.57 -26.48
N GLU A 143 7.47 8.39 -27.47
CA GLU A 143 6.40 9.31 -27.85
C GLU A 143 5.02 8.72 -27.49
N PRO A 144 4.46 9.05 -26.31
CA PRO A 144 3.13 8.63 -25.94
C PRO A 144 2.07 9.45 -26.68
N LYS A 145 1.05 8.77 -27.21
CA LYS A 145 -0.18 9.37 -27.72
C LYS A 145 -1.35 8.83 -26.92
N ILE A 146 -2.17 9.76 -26.42
CA ILE A 146 -3.30 9.48 -25.56
C ILE A 146 -4.50 10.23 -26.12
N ASP A 147 -5.63 9.54 -26.26
CA ASP A 147 -6.85 10.16 -26.79
C ASP A 147 -7.38 11.26 -25.87
N ALA A 148 -7.44 11.00 -24.56
CA ALA A 148 -7.87 11.98 -23.56
C ALA A 148 -7.29 11.72 -22.17
N ILE A 149 -7.20 12.79 -21.37
CA ILE A 149 -6.94 12.73 -19.93
C ILE A 149 -8.21 13.18 -19.20
N CYS A 150 -8.71 12.36 -18.30
CA CYS A 150 -9.86 12.67 -17.46
C CYS A 150 -9.41 13.06 -16.05
N ASN A 151 -9.73 14.29 -15.65
CA ASN A 151 -9.56 14.73 -14.26
C ASN A 151 -10.88 14.59 -13.51
N ARG A 152 -10.83 14.02 -12.30
CA ARG A 152 -11.97 14.02 -11.40
C ARG A 152 -12.03 15.38 -10.69
N VAL A 153 -13.17 16.04 -10.77
CA VAL A 153 -13.40 17.32 -10.08
C VAL A 153 -14.24 17.08 -8.83
N ARG A 154 -13.82 17.62 -7.69
CA ARG A 154 -14.62 17.59 -6.46
C ARG A 154 -15.81 18.52 -6.65
N LYS A 155 -17.04 17.99 -6.70
CA LYS A 155 -18.25 18.83 -6.73
C LYS A 155 -18.42 19.46 -5.34
N ILE A 156 -18.25 20.77 -5.25
CA ILE A 156 -18.63 21.54 -4.07
C ILE A 156 -20.15 21.74 -4.19
N THR A 157 -20.93 21.08 -3.34
CA THR A 157 -22.37 21.31 -3.19
C THR A 157 -22.61 22.04 -1.89
#